data_AF-A0A9X4KXC4-F1
#
_entry.id   AF-A0A9X4KXC4-F1
#
_cell.length_a   1.000
_cell.length_b   1.000
_cell.length_c   1.000
_cell.angle_alpha   90.00
_cell.angle_beta   90.00
_cell.angle_gamma   90.00
#
_symmetry.space_group_name_H-M   'P 1'
#
loop_
_entity.id
_entity.type
_entity.pdbx_description
1 polymer ?
#
loop_
_entity_poly.entity_id
_entity_poly.type
_entity_poly.pdbx_seq_one_letter_code
_entity_poly.pdbx_strand_id
1 'polypeptide(L)'
;MKKLMPRRTHIRIFLGSCLLFVLVSVPVVFFMTRQFSSFALDQIDKVNKTELAHSRDNAAFILDKMIAYGFTMYADKSVQAWMTADEETQDREIEAIAAAAKYRTTEPFLKNAYLLNMRTGHVIDIAYGITTFAAFKDQAILELAKAPAKAYQRFFVHRAGGERSLALMIPTVPSGQPSYGYLVLLLDDALMKQYLLKENKAAGFISFMLDDEGRMMLGPDEEERAAAASETPGAAASETPGASNEGLYKELASRAEGASGSFEQRYDRESWSVQYARIEPQGWTLYLMAKLDGIHADFYAFRTKLMVVLAGLVALLLAILFWNSRRTYRPFSQLASHLETKLGPSLQRGQAGGAAGGAQRDPVRHRAAREPDGGARFFDAGAPGRH
;
A
#
# COMPACT_ATOMS: atom_id res chain seq x y z
N MET A 1 9.92 -63.43 37.87
CA MET A 1 9.14 -62.19 37.74
C MET A 1 10.08 -60.99 37.51
N LYS A 2 10.40 -60.66 36.25
CA LYS A 2 11.07 -59.40 35.89
C LYS A 2 10.33 -58.75 34.72
N LYS A 3 9.63 -57.68 35.10
CA LYS A 3 8.91 -56.64 34.37
C LYS A 3 9.07 -56.57 32.84
N LEU A 4 7.93 -56.65 32.17
CA LEU A 4 7.61 -56.10 30.85
C LEU A 4 8.00 -54.60 30.77
N MET A 5 9.24 -54.28 30.40
CA MET A 5 9.73 -52.90 30.23
C MET A 5 9.99 -52.38 28.78
N PRO A 6 9.57 -53.01 27.66
CA PRO A 6 9.84 -52.42 26.34
C PRO A 6 8.84 -51.33 25.91
N ARG A 7 7.62 -51.26 26.47
CA ARG A 7 6.60 -50.25 26.07
C ARG A 7 6.98 -48.80 26.40
N ARG A 8 7.79 -48.59 27.44
CA ARG A 8 8.09 -47.24 27.95
C ARG A 8 9.18 -46.54 27.12
N THR A 9 10.07 -47.29 26.48
CA THR A 9 11.21 -46.75 25.71
C THR A 9 10.75 -46.17 24.38
N HIS A 10 9.86 -46.85 23.65
CA HIS A 10 9.34 -46.36 22.37
C HIS A 10 8.51 -45.07 22.51
N ILE A 11 7.68 -44.97 23.54
CA ILE A 11 6.88 -43.76 23.81
C ILE A 11 7.80 -42.56 24.09
N ARG A 12 8.92 -42.76 24.82
CA ARG A 12 9.88 -41.69 25.12
C ARG A 12 10.62 -41.19 23.88
N ILE A 13 11.13 -42.10 23.04
CA ILE A 13 11.81 -41.74 21.79
C ILE A 13 10.86 -40.96 20.88
N PHE A 14 9.60 -41.40 20.81
CA PHE A 14 8.58 -40.74 20.02
C PHE A 14 8.18 -39.35 20.53
N LEU A 15 7.95 -39.22 21.85
CA LEU A 15 7.66 -37.93 22.45
C LEU A 15 8.84 -36.97 22.23
N GLY A 16 10.07 -37.49 22.35
CA GLY A 16 11.29 -36.77 22.03
C GLY A 16 11.34 -36.30 20.58
N SER A 17 10.98 -37.15 19.60
CA SER A 17 10.97 -36.77 18.19
C SER A 17 9.88 -35.75 17.86
N CYS A 18 8.69 -35.86 18.47
CA CYS A 18 7.62 -34.87 18.31
C CYS A 18 8.00 -33.52 18.92
N LEU A 19 8.58 -33.53 20.12
CA LEU A 19 9.10 -32.32 20.76
C LEU A 19 10.19 -31.67 19.92
N LEU A 20 11.13 -32.46 19.38
CA LEU A 20 12.17 -31.98 18.47
C LEU A 20 11.57 -31.37 17.21
N PHE A 21 10.57 -32.02 16.60
CA PHE A 21 9.88 -31.51 15.42
C PHE A 21 9.23 -30.15 15.71
N VAL A 22 8.46 -30.03 16.79
CA VAL A 22 7.85 -28.74 17.19
C VAL A 22 8.92 -27.68 17.45
N LEU A 23 10.00 -28.04 18.14
CA LEU A 23 11.11 -27.14 18.46
C LEU A 23 11.81 -26.62 17.20
N VAL A 24 11.86 -27.39 16.12
CA VAL A 24 12.43 -26.96 14.83
C VAL A 24 11.41 -26.22 13.96
N SER A 25 10.18 -26.72 13.89
CA SER A 25 9.16 -26.16 12.99
C SER A 25 8.68 -24.77 13.42
N VAL A 26 8.52 -24.50 14.72
CA VAL A 26 8.03 -23.20 15.20
C VAL A 26 8.98 -22.04 14.81
N PRO A 27 10.31 -22.12 15.06
CA PRO A 27 11.25 -21.10 14.59
C PRO A 27 11.27 -20.96 13.07
N VAL A 28 11.17 -22.05 12.31
CA VAL A 28 11.15 -22.01 10.84
C VAL A 28 9.91 -21.27 10.34
N VAL A 29 8.71 -21.56 10.88
CA VAL A 29 7.49 -20.85 10.51
C VAL A 29 7.60 -19.37 10.87
N PHE A 30 8.16 -19.04 12.03
CA PHE A 30 8.38 -17.65 12.43
C PHE A 30 9.33 -16.93 11.49
N PHE A 31 10.46 -17.56 11.14
CA PHE A 31 11.45 -17.04 10.20
C PHE A 31 10.84 -16.81 8.81
N MET A 32 10.15 -17.81 8.26
CA MET A 32 9.51 -17.72 6.95
C MET A 32 8.43 -16.65 6.90
N THR A 33 7.64 -16.50 7.98
CA THR A 33 6.64 -15.44 8.05
C THR A 33 7.28 -14.06 8.03
N ARG A 34 8.37 -13.87 8.80
CA ARG A 34 9.11 -12.60 8.82
C ARG A 34 9.72 -12.28 7.45
N GLN A 35 10.32 -13.27 6.80
CA GLN A 35 10.91 -13.10 5.46
C GLN A 35 9.84 -12.79 4.42
N PHE A 36 8.70 -13.50 4.45
CA PHE A 36 7.58 -13.26 3.54
C PHE A 36 6.97 -11.87 3.75
N SER A 37 6.79 -11.43 5.00
CA SER A 37 6.27 -10.08 5.29
C SER A 37 7.19 -8.99 4.77
N SER A 38 8.51 -9.12 4.99
CA SER A 38 9.49 -8.15 4.46
C SER A 38 9.51 -8.14 2.93
N PHE A 39 9.46 -9.31 2.29
CA PHE A 39 9.43 -9.43 0.83
C PHE A 39 8.15 -8.84 0.24
N ALA A 40 7.01 -9.11 0.85
CA ALA A 40 5.73 -8.60 0.40
C ALA A 40 5.62 -7.08 0.58
N LEU A 41 6.16 -6.52 1.67
CA LEU A 41 6.26 -5.07 1.84
C LEU A 41 7.13 -4.42 0.76
N ASP A 42 8.32 -4.97 0.47
CA ASP A 42 9.19 -4.47 -0.60
C ASP A 42 8.51 -4.57 -1.98
N GLN A 43 7.76 -5.66 -2.23
CA GLN A 43 7.00 -5.82 -3.46
C GLN A 43 5.85 -4.80 -3.57
N ILE A 44 5.11 -4.57 -2.48
CA ILE A 44 4.08 -3.53 -2.42
C ILE A 44 4.70 -2.16 -2.67
N ASP A 45 5.83 -1.84 -2.03
CA ASP A 45 6.52 -0.57 -2.24
C ASP A 45 6.98 -0.40 -3.68
N LYS A 46 7.50 -1.45 -4.32
CA LYS A 46 7.89 -1.43 -5.73
C LYS A 46 6.70 -1.20 -6.66
N VAL A 47 5.60 -1.91 -6.44
CA VAL A 47 4.36 -1.74 -7.23
C VAL A 47 3.80 -0.34 -7.05
N ASN A 48 3.73 0.15 -5.81
CA ASN A 48 3.27 1.49 -5.49
C ASN A 48 4.16 2.57 -6.13
N LYS A 49 5.49 2.40 -6.16
CA LYS A 49 6.39 3.33 -6.85
C LYS A 49 6.11 3.39 -8.35
N THR A 50 5.88 2.24 -8.99
CA THR A 50 5.52 2.17 -10.42
C THR A 50 4.15 2.81 -10.67
N GLU A 51 3.15 2.49 -9.86
CA GLU A 51 1.81 3.09 -9.95
C GLU A 51 1.82 4.60 -9.71
N LEU A 52 2.63 5.07 -8.76
CA LEU A 52 2.81 6.48 -8.46
C LEU A 52 3.48 7.22 -9.62
N ALA A 53 4.50 6.61 -10.24
CA ALA A 53 5.13 7.18 -11.44
C ALA A 53 4.13 7.29 -12.59
N HIS A 54 3.33 6.24 -12.85
CA HIS A 54 2.27 6.29 -13.86
C HIS A 54 1.20 7.33 -13.55
N SER A 55 0.79 7.45 -12.28
CA SER A 55 -0.21 8.43 -11.85
C SER A 55 0.32 9.85 -11.96
N ARG A 56 1.60 10.09 -11.62
CA ARG A 56 2.30 11.36 -11.85
C ARG A 56 2.31 11.73 -13.33
N ASP A 57 2.71 10.80 -14.20
CA ASP A 57 2.80 11.06 -15.65
C ASP A 57 1.43 11.34 -16.25
N ASN A 58 0.41 10.60 -15.84
CA ASN A 58 -0.98 10.85 -16.23
C ASN A 58 -1.48 12.21 -15.75
N ALA A 59 -1.17 12.60 -14.52
CA ALA A 59 -1.52 13.90 -13.97
C ALA A 59 -0.81 15.05 -14.71
N ALA A 60 0.49 14.93 -14.95
CA ALA A 60 1.24 15.89 -15.76
C ALA A 60 0.60 16.05 -17.14
N PHE A 61 0.33 14.93 -17.83
CA PHE A 61 -0.29 14.94 -19.15
C PHE A 61 -1.67 15.62 -19.15
N ILE A 62 -2.55 15.30 -18.20
CA ILE A 62 -3.90 15.88 -18.14
C ILE A 62 -3.82 17.38 -17.82
N LEU A 63 -2.98 17.80 -16.87
CA LEU A 63 -2.84 19.20 -16.50
C LEU A 63 -2.24 20.02 -17.66
N ASP A 64 -1.22 19.49 -18.33
CA ASP A 64 -0.63 20.12 -19.53
C ASP A 64 -1.63 20.20 -20.68
N LYS A 65 -2.43 19.14 -20.87
CA LYS A 65 -3.56 19.16 -21.81
C LYS A 65 -4.51 20.30 -21.46
N MET A 66 -4.92 20.45 -20.20
CA MET A 66 -5.87 21.51 -19.81
C MET A 66 -5.29 22.92 -20.03
N ILE A 67 -3.98 23.11 -19.81
CA ILE A 67 -3.29 24.37 -20.13
C ILE A 67 -3.30 24.62 -21.64
N ALA A 68 -2.94 23.62 -22.45
CA ALA A 68 -2.95 23.73 -23.91
C ALA A 68 -4.35 24.00 -24.46
N TYR A 69 -5.39 23.41 -23.86
CA TYR A 69 -6.79 23.70 -24.19
C TYR A 69 -7.16 25.14 -23.89
N GLY A 70 -6.76 25.66 -22.73
CA GLY A 70 -6.95 27.07 -22.39
C GLY A 70 -6.27 28.01 -23.37
N PHE A 71 -5.04 27.72 -23.79
CA PHE A 71 -4.38 28.52 -24.82
C PHE A 71 -5.07 28.43 -26.19
N THR A 72 -5.56 27.25 -26.56
CA THR A 72 -6.29 27.06 -27.83
C THR A 72 -7.61 27.81 -27.82
N MET A 73 -8.33 27.83 -26.70
CA MET A 73 -9.56 28.60 -26.52
C MET A 73 -9.29 30.11 -26.53
N TYR A 74 -8.23 30.55 -25.85
CA TYR A 74 -7.77 31.93 -25.88
C TYR A 74 -7.41 32.42 -27.29
N ALA A 75 -6.76 31.56 -28.08
CA ALA A 75 -6.34 31.86 -29.45
C ALA A 75 -7.50 31.88 -30.47
N ASP A 76 -8.72 31.51 -30.07
CA ASP A 76 -9.89 31.69 -30.92
C ASP A 76 -10.13 33.18 -31.17
N LYS A 77 -10.27 33.56 -32.45
CA LYS A 77 -10.38 34.96 -32.86
C LYS A 77 -11.58 35.66 -32.23
N SER A 78 -12.70 34.97 -32.07
CA SER A 78 -13.94 35.52 -31.52
C SER A 78 -13.80 35.76 -30.02
N VAL A 79 -13.23 34.79 -29.32
CA VAL A 79 -12.91 34.89 -27.88
C VAL A 79 -11.94 36.05 -27.63
N GLN A 80 -10.84 36.13 -28.37
CA GLN A 80 -9.85 37.20 -28.24
C GLN A 80 -10.43 38.58 -28.58
N ALA A 81 -11.20 38.68 -29.68
CA ALA A 81 -11.83 39.92 -30.09
C ALA A 81 -12.76 40.47 -29.01
N TRP A 82 -13.57 39.61 -28.37
CA TRP A 82 -14.45 40.02 -27.29
C TRP A 82 -13.69 40.42 -26.01
N MET A 83 -12.69 39.64 -25.57
CA MET A 83 -11.94 39.92 -24.34
C MET A 83 -11.10 41.21 -24.40
N THR A 84 -10.76 41.66 -25.61
CA THR A 84 -9.94 42.86 -25.82
C THR A 84 -10.74 44.08 -26.28
N ALA A 85 -12.04 43.91 -26.53
CA ALA A 85 -12.92 44.98 -26.98
C ALA A 85 -13.03 46.11 -25.94
N ASP A 86 -13.11 47.33 -26.43
CA ASP A 86 -13.38 48.56 -25.67
C ASP A 86 -14.88 48.88 -25.61
N GLU A 87 -15.66 48.36 -26.55
CA GLU A 87 -17.12 48.52 -26.62
C GLU A 87 -17.83 47.18 -26.79
N GLU A 88 -19.03 47.10 -26.24
CA GLU A 88 -19.87 45.91 -26.30
C GLU A 88 -20.74 45.92 -27.55
N THR A 89 -20.67 44.82 -28.30
CA THR A 89 -21.55 44.58 -29.43
C THR A 89 -22.13 43.18 -29.33
N GLN A 90 -23.45 43.10 -29.52
CA GLN A 90 -24.20 41.84 -29.42
C GLN A 90 -23.63 40.75 -30.35
N ASP A 91 -23.17 41.14 -31.55
CA ASP A 91 -22.57 40.20 -32.51
C ASP A 91 -21.30 39.54 -31.95
N ARG A 92 -20.40 40.32 -31.35
CA ARG A 92 -19.15 39.80 -30.75
C ARG A 92 -19.43 38.90 -29.55
N GLU A 93 -20.44 39.24 -28.75
CA GLU A 93 -20.85 38.43 -27.60
C GLU A 93 -21.36 37.05 -28.06
N ILE A 94 -22.26 37.02 -29.04
CA ILE A 94 -22.82 35.76 -29.57
C ILE A 94 -21.72 34.90 -30.17
N GLU A 95 -20.82 35.49 -30.96
CA GLU A 95 -19.69 34.77 -31.56
C GLU A 95 -18.73 34.22 -30.50
N ALA A 96 -18.38 35.01 -29.48
CA ALA A 96 -17.51 34.57 -28.39
C ALA A 96 -18.15 33.45 -27.56
N ILE A 97 -19.44 33.57 -27.20
CA ILE A 97 -20.18 32.50 -26.49
C ILE A 97 -20.21 31.22 -27.33
N ALA A 98 -20.54 31.32 -28.61
CA ALA A 98 -20.62 30.17 -29.51
C ALA A 98 -19.25 29.50 -29.71
N ALA A 99 -18.16 30.27 -29.81
CA ALA A 99 -16.81 29.74 -29.88
C ALA A 99 -16.40 29.05 -28.57
N ALA A 100 -16.62 29.72 -27.44
CA ALA A 100 -16.27 29.23 -26.11
C ALA A 100 -17.05 27.96 -25.71
N ALA A 101 -18.34 27.89 -26.05
CA ALA A 101 -19.20 26.74 -25.74
C ALA A 101 -18.72 25.43 -26.40
N LYS A 102 -18.06 25.50 -27.57
CA LYS A 102 -17.51 24.31 -28.25
C LYS A 102 -16.50 23.58 -27.36
N TYR A 103 -15.66 24.32 -26.63
CA TYR A 103 -14.64 23.73 -25.76
C TYR A 103 -15.24 22.99 -24.57
N ARG A 104 -16.34 23.51 -23.99
CA ARG A 104 -17.07 22.83 -22.92
C ARG A 104 -17.68 21.50 -23.39
N THR A 105 -18.10 21.42 -24.64
CA THR A 105 -18.67 20.17 -25.18
C THR A 105 -17.63 19.12 -25.55
N THR A 106 -16.38 19.51 -25.79
CA THR A 106 -15.32 18.59 -26.23
C THR A 106 -14.41 18.11 -25.10
N GLU A 107 -14.32 18.84 -23.99
CA GLU A 107 -13.47 18.47 -22.85
C GLU A 107 -14.29 18.19 -21.59
N PRO A 108 -14.41 16.92 -21.16
CA PRO A 108 -15.25 16.54 -20.01
C PRO A 108 -14.73 17.08 -18.67
N PHE A 109 -13.43 17.37 -18.55
CA PHE A 109 -12.88 17.94 -17.32
C PHE A 109 -13.26 19.42 -17.14
N LEU A 110 -13.77 20.10 -18.17
CA LEU A 110 -14.14 21.50 -18.08
C LEU A 110 -15.58 21.64 -17.56
N LYS A 111 -15.73 21.98 -16.28
CA LYS A 111 -17.03 22.24 -15.66
C LYS A 111 -17.64 23.53 -16.22
N ASN A 112 -16.85 24.60 -16.26
CA ASN A 112 -17.27 25.89 -16.80
C ASN A 112 -16.06 26.72 -17.22
N ALA A 113 -16.27 27.83 -17.92
CA ALA A 113 -15.24 28.84 -18.08
C ALA A 113 -15.83 30.26 -18.12
N TYR A 114 -14.98 31.22 -17.74
CA TYR A 114 -15.28 32.64 -17.70
C TYR A 114 -14.37 33.40 -18.65
N LEU A 115 -14.97 34.28 -19.45
CA LEU A 115 -14.24 35.28 -20.21
C LEU A 115 -14.47 36.61 -19.51
N LEU A 116 -13.41 37.22 -18.98
CA LEU A 116 -13.48 38.50 -18.30
C LEU A 116 -12.98 39.58 -19.26
N ASN A 117 -13.76 40.63 -19.46
CA ASN A 117 -13.31 41.85 -20.13
C ASN A 117 -13.21 42.97 -19.08
N MET A 118 -11.98 43.34 -18.72
CA MET A 118 -11.70 44.35 -17.71
C MET A 118 -11.95 45.78 -18.20
N ARG A 119 -12.09 46.00 -19.51
CA ARG A 119 -12.38 47.31 -20.11
C ARG A 119 -13.86 47.63 -20.03
N THR A 120 -14.70 46.70 -20.46
CA THR A 120 -16.16 46.89 -20.44
C THR A 120 -16.77 46.56 -19.08
N GLY A 121 -16.06 45.81 -18.22
CA GLY A 121 -16.54 45.44 -16.90
C GLY A 121 -17.59 44.32 -16.92
N HIS A 122 -17.45 43.40 -17.89
CA HIS A 122 -18.38 42.30 -18.09
C HIS A 122 -17.68 40.95 -18.12
N VAL A 123 -18.44 39.92 -17.76
CA VAL A 123 -18.03 38.51 -17.78
C VAL A 123 -19.00 37.72 -18.64
N ILE A 124 -18.46 36.95 -19.59
CA ILE A 124 -19.20 35.82 -20.16
C ILE A 124 -18.97 34.60 -19.29
N ASP A 125 -20.01 34.15 -18.62
CA ASP A 125 -20.09 32.82 -18.04
C ASP A 125 -20.65 31.88 -19.11
N ILE A 126 -19.88 30.89 -19.58
CA ILE A 126 -20.33 30.03 -20.68
C ILE A 126 -21.62 29.26 -20.32
N ALA A 127 -21.87 29.00 -19.04
CA ALA A 127 -23.08 28.32 -18.60
C ALA A 127 -24.30 29.25 -18.50
N TYR A 128 -24.10 30.52 -18.16
CA TYR A 128 -25.21 31.43 -17.80
C TYR A 128 -25.33 32.68 -18.69
N GLY A 129 -24.40 32.92 -19.59
CA GLY A 129 -24.36 34.07 -20.50
C GLY A 129 -23.55 35.25 -19.96
N ILE A 130 -23.81 36.44 -20.48
CA ILE A 130 -23.10 37.68 -20.13
C ILE A 130 -23.69 38.35 -18.88
N THR A 131 -22.81 38.86 -18.00
CA THR A 131 -23.18 39.63 -16.82
C THR A 131 -22.20 40.77 -16.58
N THR A 132 -22.64 41.84 -15.92
CA THR A 132 -21.74 42.90 -15.42
C THR A 132 -20.93 42.36 -14.24
N PHE A 133 -19.78 42.98 -13.95
CA PHE A 133 -18.98 42.65 -12.76
C PHE A 133 -19.77 42.76 -11.45
N ALA A 134 -20.72 43.69 -11.35
CA ALA A 134 -21.56 43.85 -10.17
C ALA A 134 -22.57 42.69 -9.99
N ALA A 135 -23.08 42.14 -11.09
CA ALA A 135 -24.04 41.05 -11.09
C ALA A 135 -23.40 39.65 -11.11
N PHE A 136 -22.09 39.57 -11.41
CA PHE A 136 -21.37 38.32 -11.46
C PHE A 136 -21.33 37.65 -10.08
N LYS A 137 -21.70 36.37 -10.00
CA LYS A 137 -21.82 35.67 -8.70
C LYS A 137 -20.47 35.39 -8.05
N ASP A 138 -19.44 35.18 -8.86
CA ASP A 138 -18.13 34.73 -8.40
C ASP A 138 -17.15 35.90 -8.26
N GLN A 139 -17.39 36.74 -7.25
CA GLN A 139 -16.59 37.93 -7.00
C GLN A 139 -15.12 37.61 -6.67
N ALA A 140 -14.83 36.44 -6.10
CA ALA A 140 -13.47 36.03 -5.75
C ALA A 140 -12.57 35.91 -6.99
N ILE A 141 -13.09 35.42 -8.12
CA ILE A 141 -12.34 35.40 -9.38
C ILE A 141 -12.05 36.80 -9.91
N LEU A 142 -12.99 37.75 -9.76
CA LEU A 142 -12.77 39.14 -10.16
C LEU A 142 -11.71 39.82 -9.30
N GLU A 143 -11.71 39.57 -7.99
CA GLU A 143 -10.67 40.06 -7.08
C GLU A 143 -9.30 39.49 -7.46
N LEU A 144 -9.24 38.19 -7.77
CA LEU A 144 -8.00 37.54 -8.21
C LEU A 144 -7.49 38.10 -9.54
N ALA A 145 -8.38 38.36 -10.50
CA ALA A 145 -8.01 38.94 -11.80
C ALA A 145 -7.49 40.39 -11.66
N LYS A 146 -7.99 41.15 -10.69
CA LYS A 146 -7.51 42.51 -10.39
C LYS A 146 -6.17 42.52 -9.65
N ALA A 147 -5.85 41.45 -8.94
CA ALA A 147 -4.60 41.34 -8.20
C ALA A 147 -3.42 41.10 -9.16
N PRO A 148 -2.26 41.75 -8.94
CA PRO A 148 -1.05 41.45 -9.70
C PRO A 148 -0.55 40.04 -9.35
N ALA A 149 -0.90 39.04 -10.16
CA ALA A 149 -0.48 37.66 -9.89
C ALA A 149 0.97 37.41 -10.33
N LYS A 150 1.72 36.71 -9.47
CA LYS A 150 3.13 36.34 -9.71
C LYS A 150 3.31 35.20 -10.71
N ALA A 151 2.29 34.37 -10.93
CA ALA A 151 2.37 33.21 -11.79
C ALA A 151 1.01 32.90 -12.44
N TYR A 152 0.72 33.59 -13.54
CA TYR A 152 -0.34 33.17 -14.45
C TYR A 152 0.04 31.81 -15.06
N GLN A 153 -0.93 30.95 -15.37
CA GLN A 153 -0.74 29.55 -15.85
C GLN A 153 -0.47 28.49 -14.78
N ARG A 154 -0.66 28.81 -13.49
CA ARG A 154 -0.74 27.80 -12.42
C ARG A 154 -2.20 27.53 -12.06
N PHE A 155 -2.52 26.26 -11.84
CA PHE A 155 -3.81 25.89 -11.29
C PHE A 155 -3.90 26.30 -9.81
N PHE A 156 -5.07 26.74 -9.37
CA PHE A 156 -5.34 27.09 -7.98
C PHE A 156 -6.67 26.50 -7.51
N VAL A 157 -6.80 26.27 -6.20
CA VAL A 157 -8.07 25.83 -5.62
C VAL A 157 -9.02 27.01 -5.56
N HIS A 158 -10.20 26.83 -6.14
CA HIS A 158 -11.26 27.82 -6.14
C HIS A 158 -12.52 27.27 -5.46
N ARG A 159 -13.22 28.12 -4.72
CA ARG A 159 -14.45 27.75 -4.01
C ARG A 159 -15.53 28.77 -4.31
N ALA A 160 -16.62 28.31 -4.92
CA ALA A 160 -17.78 29.14 -5.24
C ALA A 160 -19.07 28.33 -5.03
N GLY A 161 -20.08 28.94 -4.41
CA GLY A 161 -21.37 28.28 -4.18
C GLY A 161 -21.30 27.02 -3.30
N GLY A 162 -20.29 26.90 -2.43
CA GLY A 162 -20.05 25.71 -1.62
C GLY A 162 -19.31 24.58 -2.34
N GLU A 163 -19.06 24.72 -3.64
CA GLU A 163 -18.33 23.72 -4.43
C GLU A 163 -16.85 24.09 -4.52
N ARG A 164 -16.01 23.06 -4.41
CA ARG A 164 -14.57 23.15 -4.67
C ARG A 164 -14.31 22.80 -6.13
N SER A 165 -13.44 23.57 -6.78
CA SER A 165 -12.99 23.34 -8.16
C SER A 165 -11.52 23.68 -8.28
N LEU A 166 -10.88 23.13 -9.31
CA LEU A 166 -9.54 23.53 -9.69
C LEU A 166 -9.65 24.54 -10.83
N ALA A 167 -9.10 25.74 -10.65
CA ALA A 167 -9.22 26.81 -11.61
C ALA A 167 -7.87 27.11 -12.28
N LEU A 168 -7.91 27.50 -13.56
CA LEU A 168 -6.77 27.99 -14.32
C LEU A 168 -7.08 29.38 -14.87
N MET A 169 -6.25 30.37 -14.59
CA MET A 169 -6.41 31.73 -15.11
C MET A 169 -5.31 32.06 -16.13
N ILE A 170 -5.73 32.47 -17.32
CA ILE A 170 -4.88 32.80 -18.46
C ILE A 170 -5.14 34.27 -18.85
N PRO A 171 -4.18 35.19 -18.64
CA PRO A 171 -4.30 36.59 -19.05
C PRO A 171 -4.10 36.75 -20.57
N THR A 172 -4.65 37.82 -21.13
CA THR A 172 -4.43 38.20 -22.55
C THR A 172 -3.01 38.67 -22.84
N VAL A 173 -2.25 39.10 -21.82
CA VAL A 173 -0.89 39.64 -21.96
C VAL A 173 0.10 38.82 -21.14
N PRO A 174 1.40 38.80 -21.52
CA PRO A 174 2.44 38.13 -20.75
C PRO A 174 2.51 38.61 -19.28
N SER A 175 3.06 37.77 -18.41
CA SER A 175 3.16 38.01 -16.97
C SER A 175 3.80 39.36 -16.62
N GLY A 176 3.18 40.08 -15.68
CA GLY A 176 3.72 41.32 -15.10
C GLY A 176 3.11 42.62 -15.66
N GLN A 177 2.25 42.54 -16.66
CA GLN A 177 1.46 43.68 -17.13
C GLN A 177 -0.02 43.54 -16.73
N PRO A 178 -0.72 44.64 -16.42
CA PRO A 178 -2.16 44.60 -16.21
C PRO A 178 -2.83 44.10 -17.48
N SER A 179 -3.57 43.00 -17.36
CA SER A 179 -4.28 42.41 -18.48
C SER A 179 -5.68 42.99 -18.58
N TYR A 180 -6.11 43.27 -19.80
CA TYR A 180 -7.45 43.79 -20.06
C TYR A 180 -8.50 42.69 -20.22
N GLY A 181 -8.07 41.43 -20.24
CA GLY A 181 -8.99 40.30 -20.32
C GLY A 181 -8.35 39.01 -19.84
N TYR A 182 -9.18 38.16 -19.25
CA TYR A 182 -8.75 36.91 -18.63
C TYR A 182 -9.68 35.78 -19.07
N LEU A 183 -9.10 34.65 -19.43
CA LEU A 183 -9.80 33.38 -19.55
C LEU A 183 -9.61 32.60 -18.25
N VAL A 184 -10.70 32.21 -17.61
CA VAL A 184 -10.68 31.36 -16.42
C VAL A 184 -11.36 30.04 -16.75
N LEU A 185 -10.62 28.94 -16.65
CA LEU A 185 -11.18 27.60 -16.76
C LEU A 185 -11.47 27.04 -15.38
N LEU A 186 -12.68 26.53 -15.16
CA LEU A 186 -13.05 25.80 -13.96
C LEU A 186 -13.14 24.32 -14.28
N LEU A 187 -12.28 23.53 -13.65
CA LEU A 187 -12.24 22.08 -13.82
C LEU A 187 -13.18 21.38 -12.84
N ASP A 188 -13.74 20.28 -13.29
CA ASP A 188 -14.59 19.39 -12.49
C ASP A 188 -13.73 18.63 -11.47
N ASP A 189 -13.83 19.01 -10.18
CA ASP A 189 -13.04 18.42 -9.09
C ASP A 189 -13.29 16.92 -8.94
N ALA A 190 -14.52 16.45 -9.16
CA ALA A 190 -14.87 15.04 -9.01
C ALA A 190 -14.25 14.19 -10.13
N LEU A 191 -14.36 14.63 -11.39
CA LEU A 191 -13.70 13.96 -12.51
C LEU A 191 -12.18 14.01 -12.39
N MET A 192 -11.63 15.15 -11.98
CA MET A 192 -10.18 15.27 -11.76
C MET A 192 -9.70 14.30 -10.68
N LYS A 193 -10.42 14.17 -9.55
CA LYS A 193 -10.09 13.16 -8.53
C LYS A 193 -10.19 11.75 -9.10
N GLN A 194 -11.28 11.41 -9.78
CA GLN A 194 -11.47 10.07 -10.34
C GLN A 194 -10.35 9.65 -11.30
N TYR A 195 -9.86 10.57 -12.13
CA TYR A 195 -8.84 10.26 -13.14
C TYR A 195 -7.41 10.41 -12.63
N LEU A 196 -7.17 11.32 -11.68
CA LEU A 196 -5.83 11.63 -11.19
C LEU A 196 -5.47 10.93 -9.88
N LEU A 197 -6.48 10.65 -9.04
CA LEU A 197 -6.31 10.00 -7.75
C LEU A 197 -6.89 8.59 -7.86
N LYS A 198 -6.01 7.59 -7.87
CA LYS A 198 -6.43 6.19 -7.73
C LYS A 198 -6.78 5.94 -6.27
N GLU A 199 -8.03 6.18 -5.91
CA GLU A 199 -8.52 5.83 -4.59
C GLU A 199 -8.82 4.33 -4.51
N ASN A 200 -8.25 3.66 -3.50
CA ASN A 200 -8.63 2.30 -3.15
C ASN A 200 -8.85 2.22 -1.64
N LYS A 201 -10.03 2.69 -1.23
CA LYS A 201 -10.45 2.74 0.17
C LYS A 201 -10.44 1.34 0.82
N ALA A 202 -10.82 0.31 0.05
CA ALA A 202 -10.85 -1.07 0.53
C ALA A 202 -9.46 -1.59 0.93
N ALA A 203 -8.40 -1.12 0.26
CA ALA A 203 -7.03 -1.49 0.58
C ALA A 203 -6.30 -0.44 1.44
N GLY A 204 -7.01 0.58 1.94
CA GLY A 204 -6.44 1.59 2.85
C GLY A 204 -5.43 2.53 2.17
N PHE A 205 -5.57 2.76 0.86
CA PHE A 205 -4.77 3.73 0.13
C PHE A 205 -5.48 5.08 0.04
N ILE A 206 -4.75 6.15 0.37
CA ILE A 206 -5.21 7.53 0.23
C ILE A 206 -4.25 8.24 -0.72
N SER A 207 -4.78 8.91 -1.74
CA SER A 207 -4.00 9.71 -2.67
C SER A 207 -4.47 11.16 -2.65
N PHE A 208 -3.52 12.09 -2.75
CA PHE A 208 -3.79 13.53 -2.82
C PHE A 208 -2.59 14.26 -3.42
N MET A 209 -2.82 15.47 -3.90
CA MET A 209 -1.80 16.36 -4.44
C MET A 209 -1.68 17.60 -3.57
N LEU A 210 -0.44 17.97 -3.23
CA LEU A 210 -0.12 19.21 -2.54
C LEU A 210 0.64 20.15 -3.48
N ASP A 211 0.49 21.45 -3.29
CA ASP A 211 1.40 22.43 -3.88
C ASP A 211 2.71 22.58 -3.07
N ASP A 212 3.56 23.49 -3.52
CA ASP A 212 4.85 23.83 -2.92
C ASP A 212 4.74 24.41 -1.51
N GLU A 213 3.58 24.95 -1.13
CA GLU A 213 3.30 25.43 0.23
C GLU A 213 2.63 24.38 1.14
N GLY A 214 2.42 23.16 0.63
CA GLY A 214 1.75 22.09 1.36
C GLY A 214 0.23 22.24 1.41
N ARG A 215 -0.36 23.07 0.55
CA ARG A 215 -1.82 23.22 0.44
C ARG A 215 -2.38 22.12 -0.47
N MET A 216 -3.52 21.56 -0.10
CA MET A 216 -4.15 20.47 -0.85
C MET A 216 -4.82 20.97 -2.13
N MET A 217 -4.26 20.57 -3.27
CA MET A 217 -4.75 20.91 -4.61
C MET A 217 -5.83 19.95 -5.09
N LEU A 218 -5.66 18.65 -4.84
CA LEU A 218 -6.63 17.59 -5.10
C LEU A 218 -6.54 16.54 -3.98
N GLY A 219 -7.66 16.01 -3.53
CA GLY A 219 -7.68 15.03 -2.43
C GLY A 219 -9.09 14.71 -1.97
N PRO A 220 -9.24 13.87 -0.94
CA PRO A 220 -10.55 13.45 -0.42
C PRO A 220 -11.38 14.66 0.07
N ASP A 221 -12.68 14.58 -0.12
CA ASP A 221 -13.64 15.62 0.27
C ASP A 221 -13.56 15.93 1.77
N GLU A 222 -13.88 17.17 2.16
CA GLU A 222 -13.82 17.55 3.59
C GLU A 222 -14.81 16.73 4.42
N GLU A 223 -15.98 16.45 3.86
CA GLU A 223 -17.00 15.61 4.48
C GLU A 223 -16.54 14.17 4.63
N GLU A 224 -15.86 13.63 3.63
CA GLU A 224 -15.28 12.30 3.72
C GLU A 224 -14.14 12.25 4.74
N ARG A 225 -13.33 13.31 4.82
CA ARG A 225 -12.31 13.47 5.87
C ARG A 225 -12.95 13.52 7.25
N ALA A 226 -14.07 14.23 7.41
CA ALA A 226 -14.80 14.29 8.67
C ALA A 226 -15.42 12.93 9.03
N ALA A 227 -15.96 12.20 8.06
CA ALA A 227 -16.49 10.85 8.24
C ALA A 227 -15.39 9.86 8.66
N ALA A 228 -14.26 9.84 7.95
CA ALA A 228 -13.11 9.01 8.28
C ALA A 228 -12.55 9.31 9.68
N ALA A 229 -12.53 10.59 10.09
CA ALA A 229 -12.13 10.97 11.44
C ALA A 229 -13.15 10.53 12.51
N SER A 230 -14.43 10.44 12.17
CA SER A 230 -15.50 10.01 13.09
C SER A 230 -15.59 8.50 13.29
N GLU A 231 -15.12 7.71 12.33
CA GLU A 231 -15.13 6.24 12.43
C GLU A 231 -14.04 5.68 13.35
N THR A 232 -13.01 6.47 13.69
CA THR A 232 -11.95 6.07 14.61
C THR A 232 -12.41 6.21 16.07
N PRO A 233 -12.77 5.11 16.77
CA PRO A 233 -13.34 5.19 18.12
C PRO A 233 -12.22 5.53 19.11
N GLY A 234 -12.28 6.73 19.69
CA GLY A 234 -11.32 7.18 20.71
C GLY A 234 -10.44 8.37 20.32
N ALA A 235 -10.60 8.93 19.12
CA ALA A 235 -10.11 10.26 18.80
C ALA A 235 -10.99 11.28 19.55
N ALA A 236 -10.58 11.62 20.78
CA ALA A 236 -11.22 12.68 21.55
C ALA A 236 -11.30 13.93 20.67
N ALA A 237 -12.53 14.41 20.43
CA ALA A 237 -12.82 15.56 19.59
C ALA A 237 -11.92 16.74 19.96
N SER A 238 -10.85 16.95 19.18
CA SER A 238 -10.11 18.19 19.24
C SER A 238 -10.98 19.23 18.53
N GLU A 239 -11.38 20.26 19.27
CA GLU A 239 -12.48 21.18 18.95
C GLU A 239 -12.18 22.16 17.80
N THR A 240 -11.36 21.79 16.81
CA THR A 240 -11.11 22.63 15.63
C THR A 240 -11.14 21.80 14.35
N PRO A 241 -12.32 21.63 13.71
CA PRO A 241 -12.56 20.70 12.59
C PRO A 241 -11.75 20.91 11.30
N GLY A 242 -10.80 21.86 11.26
CA GLY A 242 -9.98 22.12 10.07
C GLY A 242 -8.47 22.22 10.32
N ALA A 243 -8.03 22.39 11.56
CA ALA A 243 -6.62 22.69 11.86
C ALA A 243 -5.72 21.45 11.90
N SER A 244 -6.28 20.26 12.16
CA SER A 244 -5.48 19.05 12.43
C SER A 244 -4.72 18.53 11.20
N ASN A 245 -5.25 18.73 9.99
CA ASN A 245 -4.70 18.09 8.79
C ASN A 245 -3.79 19.03 7.99
N GLU A 246 -3.97 20.34 8.11
CA GLU A 246 -3.07 21.31 7.47
C GLU A 246 -1.64 21.19 8.01
N GLY A 247 -1.49 20.92 9.31
CA GLY A 247 -0.20 20.62 9.92
C GLY A 247 0.45 19.37 9.34
N LEU A 248 -0.32 18.29 9.14
CA LEU A 248 0.15 17.06 8.52
C LEU A 248 0.64 17.31 7.09
N TYR A 249 -0.15 17.98 6.24
CA TYR A 249 0.25 18.19 4.84
C TYR A 249 1.49 19.07 4.71
N LYS A 250 1.64 20.09 5.56
CA LYS A 250 2.87 20.90 5.62
C LYS A 250 4.07 20.06 6.07
N GLU A 251 3.89 19.18 7.06
CA GLU A 251 4.94 18.24 7.48
C GLU A 251 5.35 17.31 6.33
N LEU A 252 4.37 16.69 5.64
CA LEU A 252 4.64 15.82 4.49
C LEU A 252 5.37 16.57 3.36
N ALA A 253 4.92 17.79 3.04
CA ALA A 253 5.57 18.65 2.06
C ALA A 253 7.00 19.02 2.44
N SER A 254 7.27 19.28 3.72
CA SER A 254 8.62 19.60 4.20
C SER A 254 9.59 18.40 4.15
N ARG A 255 9.07 17.17 4.23
CA ARG A 255 9.87 15.94 4.14
C ARG A 255 10.06 15.43 2.73
N ALA A 256 9.27 15.90 1.77
CA ALA A 256 9.36 15.50 0.38
C ALA A 256 10.57 16.16 -0.28
N GLU A 257 11.72 15.49 -0.22
CA GLU A 257 12.95 15.94 -0.87
C GLU A 257 13.09 15.32 -2.28
N GLY A 258 13.46 16.13 -3.27
CA GLY A 258 13.72 15.65 -4.64
C GLY A 258 12.48 15.39 -5.49
N ALA A 259 12.65 14.62 -6.56
CA ALA A 259 11.59 14.35 -7.56
C ALA A 259 10.62 13.24 -7.15
N SER A 260 11.08 12.26 -6.37
CA SER A 260 10.25 11.19 -5.81
C SER A 260 10.95 10.52 -4.63
N GLY A 261 10.18 9.89 -3.75
CA GLY A 261 10.72 9.20 -2.59
C GLY A 261 9.66 8.46 -1.78
N SER A 262 10.08 7.89 -0.66
CA SER A 262 9.21 7.19 0.28
C SER A 262 9.74 7.33 1.70
N PHE A 263 8.84 7.49 2.67
CA PHE A 263 9.16 7.51 4.09
C PHE A 263 7.99 6.94 4.91
N GLU A 264 8.29 6.49 6.13
CA GLU A 264 7.25 6.10 7.09
C GLU A 264 6.84 7.33 7.92
N GLN A 265 5.54 7.51 8.10
CA GLN A 265 4.95 8.54 8.95
C GLN A 265 4.02 7.89 9.97
N ARG A 266 4.13 8.29 11.23
CA ARG A 266 3.15 7.90 12.25
C ARG A 266 2.09 8.97 12.35
N TYR A 267 0.83 8.63 12.10
CA TYR A 267 -0.31 9.53 12.19
C TYR A 267 -1.46 8.82 12.90
N ASP A 268 -2.06 9.50 13.88
CA ASP A 268 -3.11 8.95 14.74
C ASP A 268 -2.76 7.58 15.39
N ARG A 269 -1.51 7.45 15.86
CA ARG A 269 -0.90 6.22 16.41
C ARG A 269 -0.71 5.08 15.41
N GLU A 270 -1.18 5.22 14.18
CA GLU A 270 -1.04 4.27 13.09
C GLU A 270 0.22 4.57 12.27
N SER A 271 0.83 3.51 11.73
CA SER A 271 2.00 3.65 10.85
C SER A 271 1.56 3.66 9.39
N TRP A 272 1.99 4.69 8.66
CA TRP A 272 1.70 4.89 7.25
C TRP A 272 2.99 4.85 6.44
N SER A 273 3.00 4.11 5.33
CA SER A 273 4.00 4.26 4.28
C SER A 273 3.54 5.38 3.36
N VAL A 274 4.35 6.45 3.27
CA VAL A 274 4.09 7.60 2.41
C VAL A 274 5.05 7.54 1.23
N GLN A 275 4.51 7.57 0.03
CA GLN A 275 5.27 7.69 -1.20
C GLN A 275 4.88 8.99 -1.90
N TYR A 276 5.85 9.65 -2.51
CA TYR A 276 5.60 10.93 -3.17
C TYR A 276 6.34 11.05 -4.51
N ALA A 277 5.75 11.81 -5.42
CA ALA A 277 6.33 12.13 -6.71
C ALA A 277 5.91 13.53 -7.16
N ARG A 278 6.89 14.36 -7.53
CA ARG A 278 6.69 15.72 -8.01
C ARG A 278 6.16 15.72 -9.44
N ILE A 279 5.13 16.52 -9.70
CA ILE A 279 4.50 16.76 -11.00
C ILE A 279 5.04 18.08 -11.55
N GLU A 280 5.82 18.00 -12.61
CA GLU A 280 6.21 19.17 -13.42
C GLU A 280 5.18 19.36 -14.54
N PRO A 281 4.86 20.61 -14.96
CA PRO A 281 5.47 21.89 -14.58
C PRO A 281 4.81 22.60 -13.38
N GLN A 282 3.69 22.11 -12.85
CA GLN A 282 2.91 22.82 -11.81
C GLN A 282 3.62 22.96 -10.46
N GLY A 283 4.67 22.16 -10.24
CA GLY A 283 5.43 22.14 -8.99
C GLY A 283 4.71 21.42 -7.86
N TRP A 284 3.60 20.74 -8.16
CA TRP A 284 2.83 19.95 -7.21
C TRP A 284 3.51 18.63 -6.88
N THR A 285 3.14 18.02 -5.77
CA THR A 285 3.61 16.69 -5.37
C THR A 285 2.41 15.80 -5.13
N LEU A 286 2.36 14.69 -5.86
CA LEU A 286 1.40 13.60 -5.65
C LEU A 286 1.90 12.73 -4.50
N TYR A 287 1.03 12.52 -3.52
CA TYR A 287 1.26 11.62 -2.40
C TYR A 287 0.35 10.41 -2.51
N LEU A 288 0.89 9.25 -2.13
CA LEU A 288 0.18 8.01 -1.90
C LEU A 288 0.53 7.52 -0.50
N MET A 289 -0.48 7.39 0.34
CA MET A 289 -0.36 6.90 1.71
C MET A 289 -1.00 5.53 1.82
N ALA A 290 -0.29 4.57 2.41
CA ALA A 290 -0.78 3.21 2.65
C ALA A 290 -0.66 2.87 4.14
N LYS A 291 -1.75 2.37 4.72
CA LYS A 291 -1.79 1.96 6.13
C LYS A 291 -1.02 0.65 6.33
N LEU A 292 0.09 0.69 7.06
CA LEU A 292 0.91 -0.50 7.32
C LEU A 292 0.21 -1.47 8.31
N ASP A 293 -0.61 -0.95 9.21
CA ASP A 293 -1.28 -1.77 10.23
C ASP A 293 -2.26 -2.79 9.63
N GLY A 294 -2.98 -2.43 8.56
CA GLY A 294 -3.85 -3.36 7.84
C GLY A 294 -3.05 -4.49 7.19
N ILE A 295 -1.96 -4.13 6.52
CA ILE A 295 -1.04 -5.10 5.90
C ILE A 295 -0.43 -6.04 6.97
N HIS A 296 0.00 -5.50 8.11
CA HIS A 296 0.52 -6.29 9.21
C HIS A 296 -0.53 -7.22 9.84
N ALA A 297 -1.77 -6.74 10.01
CA ALA A 297 -2.87 -7.56 10.52
C ALA A 297 -3.14 -8.78 9.62
N ASP A 298 -3.13 -8.60 8.31
CA ASP A 298 -3.28 -9.69 7.35
C ASP A 298 -2.13 -10.69 7.44
N PHE A 299 -0.88 -10.23 7.61
CA PHE A 299 0.25 -11.12 7.85
C PHE A 299 0.13 -11.87 9.18
N TYR A 300 -0.37 -11.24 10.25
CA TYR A 300 -0.60 -11.91 11.53
C TYR A 300 -1.72 -12.97 11.43
N ALA A 301 -2.79 -12.68 10.71
CA ALA A 301 -3.86 -13.65 10.44
C ALA A 301 -3.32 -14.84 9.62
N PHE A 302 -2.53 -14.57 8.58
CA PHE A 302 -1.86 -15.60 7.77
C PHE A 302 -0.93 -16.47 8.62
N ARG A 303 -0.08 -15.85 9.45
CA ARG A 303 0.80 -16.55 10.41
C ARG A 303 0.01 -17.47 11.32
N THR A 304 -1.10 -16.98 11.85
CA THR A 304 -1.96 -17.74 12.79
C THR A 304 -2.60 -18.93 12.08
N LYS A 305 -3.12 -18.75 10.87
CA LYS A 305 -3.64 -19.85 10.04
C LYS A 305 -2.56 -20.91 9.77
N LEU A 306 -1.35 -20.48 9.42
CA LEU A 306 -0.23 -21.39 9.17
C LEU A 306 0.16 -22.17 10.44
N MET A 307 0.17 -21.53 11.61
CA MET A 307 0.41 -22.18 12.89
C MET A 307 -0.68 -23.20 13.24
N VAL A 308 -1.96 -22.90 12.97
CA VAL A 308 -3.07 -23.84 13.17
C VAL A 308 -2.95 -25.05 12.24
N VAL A 309 -2.60 -24.84 10.97
CA VAL A 309 -2.36 -25.94 10.01
C VAL A 309 -1.19 -26.80 10.47
N LEU A 310 -0.09 -26.20 10.92
CA LEU A 310 1.05 -26.94 11.48
C LEU A 310 0.67 -27.74 12.72
N ALA A 311 -0.06 -27.13 13.67
CA ALA A 311 -0.54 -27.81 14.87
C ALA A 311 -1.49 -28.98 14.53
N GLY A 312 -2.38 -28.78 13.55
CA GLY A 312 -3.25 -29.82 13.02
C GLY A 312 -2.47 -30.99 12.39
N LEU A 313 -1.41 -30.69 11.64
CA LEU A 313 -0.53 -31.70 11.05
C LEU A 313 0.23 -32.49 12.14
N VAL A 314 0.70 -31.82 13.19
CA VAL A 314 1.33 -32.48 14.35
C VAL A 314 0.31 -33.39 15.06
N ALA A 315 -0.92 -32.91 15.29
CA ALA A 315 -1.98 -33.71 15.90
C ALA A 315 -2.36 -34.93 15.04
N LEU A 316 -2.43 -34.76 13.71
CA LEU A 316 -2.69 -35.84 12.77
C LEU A 316 -1.56 -36.88 12.78
N LEU A 317 -0.29 -36.44 12.81
CA LEU A 317 0.85 -37.34 12.95
C LEU A 317 0.77 -38.13 14.27
N LEU A 318 0.48 -37.45 15.39
CA LEU A 318 0.27 -38.10 16.68
C LEU A 318 -0.87 -39.15 16.62
N ALA A 319 -1.97 -38.84 15.93
CA ALA A 319 -3.10 -39.76 15.77
C ALA A 319 -2.75 -40.99 14.91
N ILE A 320 -2.10 -40.79 13.76
CA ILE A 320 -1.62 -41.89 12.88
C ILE A 320 -0.62 -42.76 13.64
N LEU A 321 0.26 -42.15 14.42
CA LEU A 321 1.29 -42.86 15.17
C LEU A 321 0.70 -43.61 16.36
N PHE A 322 -0.28 -43.03 17.06
CA PHE A 322 -1.07 -43.73 18.07
C PHE A 322 -1.79 -44.95 17.47
N TRP A 323 -2.37 -44.79 16.29
CA TRP A 323 -3.04 -45.87 15.56
C TRP A 323 -2.06 -46.98 15.15
N ASN A 324 -0.92 -46.62 14.56
CA ASN A 324 0.12 -47.56 14.14
C ASN A 324 0.70 -48.32 15.34
N SER A 325 1.03 -47.61 16.42
CA SER A 325 1.46 -48.22 17.69
C SER A 325 0.44 -49.27 18.16
N ARG A 326 -0.85 -48.91 18.23
CA ARG A 326 -1.88 -49.86 18.68
C ARG A 326 -2.01 -51.08 17.77
N ARG A 327 -1.89 -50.91 16.45
CA ARG A 327 -1.99 -52.00 15.47
C ARG A 327 -0.76 -52.91 15.49
N THR A 328 0.44 -52.34 15.58
CA THR A 328 1.71 -53.07 15.49
C THR A 328 2.08 -53.74 16.81
N TYR A 329 1.88 -53.11 17.97
CA TYR A 329 2.27 -53.73 19.25
C TYR A 329 1.34 -54.85 19.72
N ARG A 330 0.07 -54.89 19.28
CA ARG A 330 -0.87 -55.96 19.65
C ARG A 330 -0.37 -57.37 19.25
N PRO A 331 -0.04 -57.66 17.98
CA PRO A 331 0.41 -58.98 17.58
C PRO A 331 1.75 -59.38 18.23
N PHE A 332 2.69 -58.44 18.40
CA PHE A 332 3.95 -58.74 19.10
C PHE A 332 3.75 -59.08 20.58
N SER A 333 2.81 -58.43 21.26
CA SER A 333 2.47 -58.79 22.65
C SER A 333 1.83 -60.18 22.75
N GLN A 334 1.04 -60.58 21.74
CA GLN A 334 0.47 -61.93 21.66
C GLN A 334 1.57 -62.97 21.40
N LEU A 335 2.48 -62.72 20.45
CA LEU A 335 3.65 -63.59 20.20
C LEU A 335 4.55 -63.75 21.43
N ALA A 336 4.83 -62.67 22.16
CA ALA A 336 5.62 -62.73 23.38
C ALA A 336 4.92 -63.57 24.46
N SER A 337 3.60 -63.40 24.64
CA SER A 337 2.83 -64.22 25.59
C SER A 337 2.79 -65.70 25.20
N HIS A 338 2.72 -66.01 23.90
CA HIS A 338 2.78 -67.38 23.37
C HIS A 338 4.17 -68.00 23.54
N LEU A 339 5.24 -67.22 23.37
CA LEU A 339 6.61 -67.67 23.63
C LEU A 339 6.84 -67.91 25.12
N GLU A 340 6.39 -67.01 26.01
CA GLU A 340 6.54 -67.16 27.46
C GLU A 340 5.76 -68.37 28.00
N THR A 341 4.55 -68.60 27.51
CA THR A 341 3.76 -69.78 27.87
C THR A 341 4.37 -71.08 27.36
N LYS A 342 4.97 -71.10 26.15
CA LYS A 342 5.59 -72.32 25.60
C LYS A 342 7.01 -72.61 26.11
N LEU A 343 7.82 -71.58 26.39
CA LEU A 343 9.24 -71.74 26.79
C LEU A 343 9.47 -71.55 28.29
N GLY A 344 8.57 -70.86 29.00
CA GLY A 344 8.66 -70.61 30.44
C GLY A 344 8.79 -71.88 31.29
N PRO A 345 7.97 -72.93 31.06
CA PRO A 345 8.10 -74.19 31.81
C PRO A 345 9.43 -74.90 31.53
N SER A 346 9.91 -74.83 30.29
CA SER A 346 11.13 -75.51 29.82
C SER A 346 12.39 -74.90 30.43
N LEU A 347 12.44 -73.57 30.57
CA LEU A 347 13.56 -72.85 31.16
C LEU A 347 13.59 -72.96 32.69
N GLN A 348 12.43 -72.98 33.36
CA GLN A 348 12.37 -73.24 34.82
C GLN A 348 12.84 -74.65 35.18
N ARG A 349 12.55 -75.64 34.33
CA ARG A 349 13.01 -77.02 34.54
C ARG A 349 14.52 -77.18 34.29
N GLY A 350 15.12 -76.37 33.42
CA GLY A 350 16.58 -76.34 33.19
C GLY A 350 17.38 -75.65 34.31
N GLN A 351 16.82 -74.62 34.97
CA GLN A 351 17.50 -73.90 36.05
C GLN A 351 17.46 -74.61 37.41
N ALA A 352 16.45 -75.46 37.66
CA ALA A 352 16.37 -76.26 38.88
C ALA A 352 17.37 -77.44 38.90
N GLY A 353 17.96 -77.82 37.75
CA GLY A 353 18.91 -78.93 37.63
C GLY A 353 20.39 -78.56 37.64
N GLY A 354 20.75 -77.27 37.72
CA GLY A 354 22.12 -76.79 37.48
C GLY A 354 22.87 -76.23 38.69
N ALA A 355 22.41 -76.47 39.92
CA ALA A 355 23.00 -75.90 41.14
C ALA A 355 24.13 -76.76 41.78
N ALA A 356 24.57 -77.85 41.14
CA ALA A 356 25.68 -78.67 41.62
C ALA A 356 26.77 -78.82 40.54
N GLY A 357 27.94 -78.21 40.80
CA GLY A 357 29.13 -78.23 39.92
C GLY A 357 29.43 -76.81 39.40
N GLY A 358 30.28 -75.99 40.01
CA GLY A 358 31.46 -76.30 40.79
C GLY A 358 32.70 -76.30 39.89
N ALA A 359 33.42 -75.15 39.89
CA ALA A 359 34.82 -74.97 39.47
C ALA A 359 35.08 -75.08 37.95
N GLN A 360 36.10 -74.49 37.32
CA GLN A 360 37.35 -73.83 37.72
C GLN A 360 37.95 -73.19 36.44
N ARG A 361 38.51 -71.97 36.54
CA ARG A 361 39.73 -71.42 35.83
C ARG A 361 39.87 -71.60 34.29
N ASP A 362 40.53 -70.77 33.49
CA ASP A 362 41.36 -69.56 33.62
C ASP A 362 41.59 -69.00 32.19
N PRO A 363 42.36 -67.90 31.98
CA PRO A 363 42.20 -66.97 30.88
C PRO A 363 43.13 -67.27 29.69
N VAL A 364 42.74 -66.86 28.48
CA VAL A 364 43.67 -66.72 27.35
C VAL A 364 43.41 -65.44 26.56
N ARG A 365 44.43 -64.59 26.60
CA ARG A 365 44.73 -63.46 25.69
C ARG A 365 44.80 -63.92 24.24
N HIS A 366 44.36 -63.09 23.28
CA HIS A 366 45.25 -62.32 22.38
C HIS A 366 44.53 -61.80 21.13
N ARG A 367 45.06 -60.64 20.67
CA ARG A 367 45.10 -60.10 19.30
C ARG A 367 43.78 -59.55 18.74
N ALA A 368 43.62 -58.24 18.63
CA ALA A 368 44.33 -57.27 17.77
C ALA A 368 44.23 -57.63 16.28
N ALA A 369 43.43 -56.85 15.53
CA ALA A 369 43.81 -56.38 14.19
C ALA A 369 42.79 -55.36 13.63
N ARG A 370 43.37 -54.23 13.20
CA ARG A 370 43.08 -53.45 11.98
C ARG A 370 41.89 -52.50 11.92
N GLU A 371 42.25 -51.23 12.10
CA GLU A 371 41.92 -50.13 11.20
C GLU A 371 41.99 -50.53 9.71
N PRO A 372 41.17 -49.86 8.88
CA PRO A 372 41.78 -49.13 7.79
C PRO A 372 41.42 -47.65 7.84
N ASP A 373 42.51 -46.91 7.86
CA ASP A 373 42.81 -45.60 7.32
C ASP A 373 42.10 -45.24 5.99
N GLY A 374 41.99 -43.93 5.74
CA GLY A 374 42.04 -43.37 4.39
C GLY A 374 40.71 -43.05 3.69
N GLY A 375 40.28 -41.79 3.76
CA GLY A 375 39.17 -41.30 2.93
C GLY A 375 38.92 -39.80 2.92
N ALA A 376 39.98 -38.98 2.87
CA ALA A 376 39.87 -37.54 2.60
C ALA A 376 39.70 -37.29 1.08
N ARG A 377 38.65 -36.58 0.66
CA ARG A 377 38.61 -35.61 -0.46
C ARG A 377 37.47 -34.61 -0.18
N PHE A 378 37.77 -33.39 0.25
CA PHE A 378 37.94 -32.22 -0.61
C PHE A 378 36.83 -32.09 -1.67
N PHE A 379 35.82 -31.25 -1.37
CA PHE A 379 35.03 -30.58 -2.39
C PHE A 379 35.52 -29.13 -2.45
N ASP A 380 36.18 -28.84 -3.57
CA ASP A 380 36.73 -27.56 -3.97
C ASP A 380 35.66 -26.72 -4.71
N ALA A 381 35.98 -25.44 -4.84
CA ALA A 381 35.20 -24.28 -5.20
C ALA A 381 34.35 -24.36 -6.48
N GLY A 382 33.11 -23.85 -6.37
CA GLY A 382 32.35 -23.30 -7.49
C GLY A 382 32.29 -21.78 -7.36
N ALA A 383 33.09 -21.07 -8.17
CA ALA A 383 33.05 -19.62 -8.31
C ALA A 383 31.82 -19.15 -9.13
N PRO A 384 31.39 -17.89 -8.97
CA PRO A 384 30.23 -17.33 -9.66
C PRO A 384 30.57 -16.85 -11.09
N GLY A 385 29.71 -17.20 -12.04
CA GLY A 385 29.66 -16.57 -13.37
C GLY A 385 29.02 -15.18 -13.29
N ARG A 386 29.72 -14.19 -13.84
CA ARG A 386 29.19 -12.86 -14.18
C ARG A 386 28.54 -12.92 -15.56
N HIS A 387 27.32 -12.39 -15.67
CA HIS A 387 26.82 -11.68 -16.86
C HIS A 387 25.93 -10.55 -16.40
#